data_AF-A0A5C8SHK2-F1
#
_entry.id   AF-A0A5C8SHK2-F1
#
_cell.length_a   1.000
_cell.length_b   1.000
_cell.length_c   1.000
_cell.angle_alpha   90.00
_cell.angle_beta   90.00
_cell.angle_gamma   90.00
#
_symmetry.space_group_name_H-M   'P 1'
#
loop_
_entity.id
_entity.type
_entity.pdbx_description
1 polymer ?
#
loop_
_entity_poly.entity_id
_entity_poly.type
_entity_poly.pdbx_seq_one_letter_code
_entity_poly.pdbx_strand_id
1 'polypeptide(L)'
;MATYKLLLLPGDGIGPEVMAGVQTVLAALAETGLAHFETEADLVGGCAIDAHGKPLSDATLAKADAADAILLGAVGGPKWNGVAYEIRPEAGLLRLRKDLGLFANLRPAICYPALADASALKRELVEGLDIMIVRELTGGVYFGEPKEITTLPDGSKRAVDTQVYTTAEIERIAHVAFDLAAKRSGRVASAEKHNVMKSGVLWKEVVTEVHARHHAGIELEHVLADNCAMQLVRRPKQFDVLVTDNLFGDVLSDVAAMLTGSLGMLPSASLGAVDARGTRKALYEPVHGSAPDIAGQDKANPIAMIGSLAMCLRYSFGLGEAADLVDGAITAALAGGARTADIAGEGSKVLGTRAMAETIAAELRTRAA
;
A
#
# COMPACT_ATOMS: atom_id res chain seq x y z
N MET A 1 13.00 10.18 -24.61
CA MET A 1 12.86 9.57 -23.28
C MET A 1 12.25 8.19 -23.44
N ALA A 2 12.52 7.26 -22.54
CA ALA A 2 11.82 5.98 -22.53
C ALA A 2 10.33 6.23 -22.26
N THR A 3 9.45 5.53 -22.98
CA THR A 3 8.00 5.54 -22.72
C THR A 3 7.68 4.29 -21.91
N TYR A 4 7.12 4.47 -20.72
CA TYR A 4 6.74 3.36 -19.83
C TYR A 4 5.25 3.03 -19.97
N LYS A 5 4.90 1.74 -19.91
CA LYS A 5 3.50 1.27 -19.99
C LYS A 5 2.87 1.16 -18.61
N LEU A 6 1.83 1.96 -18.38
CA LEU A 6 1.15 2.04 -17.10
C LEU A 6 -0.32 1.63 -17.26
N LEU A 7 -0.73 0.55 -16.58
CA LEU A 7 -2.13 0.15 -16.54
C LEU A 7 -2.83 0.86 -15.38
N LEU A 8 -3.91 1.57 -15.66
CA LEU A 8 -4.76 2.25 -14.69
C LEU A 8 -5.99 1.38 -14.43
N LEU A 9 -6.21 1.03 -13.16
CA LEU A 9 -7.36 0.29 -12.68
C LEU A 9 -8.09 1.15 -11.64
N PRO A 10 -8.92 2.13 -12.06
CA PRO A 10 -9.51 3.08 -11.11
C PRO A 10 -10.42 2.41 -10.08
N GLY A 11 -11.17 1.39 -10.49
CA GLY A 11 -12.04 0.59 -9.62
C GLY A 11 -13.32 1.31 -9.20
N ASP A 12 -13.64 1.27 -7.91
CA ASP A 12 -14.95 1.64 -7.34
C ASP A 12 -14.89 2.90 -6.46
N GLY A 13 -16.06 3.50 -6.19
CA GLY A 13 -16.21 4.62 -5.25
C GLY A 13 -15.39 5.84 -5.65
N ILE A 14 -14.50 6.31 -4.76
CA ILE A 14 -13.59 7.44 -5.02
C ILE A 14 -12.42 7.08 -5.94
N GLY A 15 -12.21 5.80 -6.25
CA GLY A 15 -11.09 5.32 -7.06
C GLY A 15 -10.91 6.09 -8.38
N PRO A 16 -11.97 6.29 -9.19
CA PRO A 16 -11.93 7.17 -10.37
C PRO A 16 -11.49 8.61 -10.11
N GLU A 17 -11.91 9.22 -8.99
CA GLU A 17 -11.58 10.62 -8.67
C GLU A 17 -10.11 10.78 -8.28
N VAL A 18 -9.59 9.89 -7.43
CA VAL A 18 -8.17 9.94 -7.03
C VAL A 18 -7.24 9.54 -8.19
N MET A 19 -7.68 8.63 -9.07
CA MET A 19 -6.95 8.29 -10.29
C MET A 19 -6.89 9.47 -11.27
N ALA A 20 -7.96 10.26 -11.40
CA ALA A 20 -7.90 11.50 -12.17
C ALA A 20 -6.85 12.48 -11.61
N GLY A 21 -6.70 12.54 -10.29
CA GLY A 21 -5.62 13.30 -9.65
C GLY A 21 -4.22 12.81 -10.04
N VAL A 22 -4.02 11.50 -10.19
CA VAL A 22 -2.78 10.96 -10.75
C VAL A 22 -2.57 11.39 -12.19
N GLN A 23 -3.60 11.35 -13.02
CA GLN A 23 -3.49 11.78 -14.43
C GLN A 23 -3.05 13.25 -14.54
N THR A 24 -3.51 14.13 -13.64
CA THR A 24 -3.02 15.51 -13.53
C THR A 24 -1.51 15.56 -13.25
N VAL A 25 -1.00 14.74 -12.33
CA VAL A 25 0.44 14.71 -12.01
C VAL A 25 1.26 14.07 -13.13
N LEU A 26 0.74 13.04 -13.82
CA LEU A 26 1.37 12.45 -15.01
C LEU A 26 1.54 13.50 -16.12
N ALA A 27 0.55 14.35 -16.33
CA ALA A 27 0.63 15.45 -17.30
C ALA A 27 1.75 16.44 -16.92
N ALA A 28 1.86 16.82 -15.63
CA ALA A 28 2.92 17.70 -15.15
C ALA A 28 4.32 17.07 -15.28
N LEU A 29 4.48 15.77 -15.03
CA LEU A 29 5.73 15.04 -15.27
C LEU A 29 6.13 15.06 -16.76
N ALA A 30 5.16 14.95 -17.66
CA ALA A 30 5.40 15.01 -19.10
C ALA A 30 5.79 16.43 -19.56
N GLU A 31 5.09 17.46 -19.07
CA GLU A 31 5.38 18.87 -19.38
C GLU A 31 6.78 19.31 -18.93
N THR A 32 7.23 18.82 -17.78
CA THR A 32 8.57 19.09 -17.23
C THR A 32 9.67 18.24 -17.88
N GLY A 33 9.30 17.22 -18.66
CA GLY A 33 10.25 16.27 -19.24
C GLY A 33 10.86 15.31 -18.21
N LEU A 34 10.28 15.16 -17.02
CA LEU A 34 10.79 14.22 -16.02
C LEU A 34 10.47 12.76 -16.38
N ALA A 35 9.29 12.50 -16.95
CA ALA A 35 8.87 11.16 -17.36
C ALA A 35 7.73 11.20 -18.39
N HIS A 36 7.62 10.15 -19.20
CA HIS A 36 6.53 9.99 -20.16
C HIS A 36 5.94 8.57 -20.09
N PHE A 37 4.61 8.49 -20.13
CA PHE A 37 3.86 7.24 -19.92
C PHE A 37 2.87 7.01 -21.05
N GLU A 38 2.82 5.77 -21.53
CA GLU A 38 1.71 5.23 -22.29
C GLU A 38 0.73 4.61 -21.28
N THR A 39 -0.46 5.19 -21.15
CA THR A 39 -1.47 4.73 -20.19
C THR A 39 -2.57 3.95 -20.89
N GLU A 40 -2.91 2.77 -20.37
CA GLU A 40 -4.13 2.04 -20.70
C GLU A 40 -5.01 1.94 -19.46
N ALA A 41 -6.34 1.88 -19.61
CA ALA A 41 -7.27 1.72 -18.49
C ALA A 41 -8.17 0.48 -18.68
N ASP A 42 -8.53 -0.17 -17.56
CA ASP A 42 -9.43 -1.32 -17.54
C ASP A 42 -10.19 -1.41 -16.19
N LEU A 43 -11.05 -2.42 -16.01
CA LEU A 43 -11.97 -2.55 -14.89
C LEU A 43 -11.49 -3.58 -13.85
N VAL A 44 -11.69 -3.25 -12.58
CA VAL A 44 -11.47 -4.15 -11.43
C VAL A 44 -12.49 -3.85 -10.34
N GLY A 45 -12.88 -4.87 -9.58
CA GLY A 45 -13.81 -4.72 -8.46
C GLY A 45 -15.28 -4.73 -8.90
N GLY A 46 -16.09 -3.94 -8.22
CA GLY A 46 -17.52 -3.85 -8.41
C GLY A 46 -17.94 -3.40 -9.81
N CYS A 47 -17.23 -2.43 -10.39
CA CYS A 47 -17.47 -1.98 -11.77
C CYS A 47 -17.20 -3.09 -12.80
N ALA A 48 -16.24 -3.98 -12.55
CA ALA A 48 -16.00 -5.17 -13.37
C ALA A 48 -17.11 -6.23 -13.18
N ILE A 49 -17.64 -6.39 -11.95
CA ILE A 49 -18.80 -7.26 -11.70
C ILE A 49 -20.00 -6.76 -12.50
N ASP A 50 -20.28 -5.47 -12.47
CA ASP A 50 -21.40 -4.87 -13.19
C ASP A 50 -21.28 -5.07 -14.72
N ALA A 51 -20.06 -4.97 -15.27
CA ALA A 51 -19.81 -5.08 -16.71
C ALA A 51 -19.69 -6.53 -17.22
N HIS A 52 -19.12 -7.42 -16.40
CA HIS A 52 -18.64 -8.74 -16.85
C HIS A 52 -19.08 -9.90 -15.96
N GLY A 53 -19.76 -9.64 -14.85
CA GLY A 53 -20.16 -10.64 -13.86
C GLY A 53 -19.00 -11.21 -13.03
N LYS A 54 -17.80 -10.62 -13.11
CA LYS A 54 -16.59 -11.06 -12.40
C LYS A 54 -15.82 -9.84 -11.88
N PRO A 55 -15.17 -9.91 -10.70
CA PRO A 55 -14.42 -8.78 -10.14
C PRO A 55 -13.09 -8.51 -10.85
N LEU A 56 -12.60 -9.44 -11.68
CA LEU A 56 -11.45 -9.26 -12.55
C LEU A 56 -11.56 -10.19 -13.76
N SER A 57 -11.46 -9.65 -14.97
CA SER A 57 -11.48 -10.45 -16.20
C SER A 57 -10.08 -11.00 -16.53
N ASP A 58 -10.02 -12.12 -17.27
CA ASP A 58 -8.74 -12.67 -17.73
C ASP A 58 -8.04 -11.74 -18.73
N ALA A 59 -8.82 -10.97 -19.50
CA ALA A 59 -8.28 -9.96 -20.40
C ALA A 59 -7.61 -8.81 -19.62
N THR A 60 -8.23 -8.34 -18.54
CA THR A 60 -7.66 -7.33 -17.64
C THR A 60 -6.38 -7.86 -16.98
N LEU A 61 -6.37 -9.12 -16.53
CA LEU A 61 -5.18 -9.75 -15.96
C LEU A 61 -4.04 -9.86 -16.99
N ALA A 62 -4.35 -10.19 -18.25
CA ALA A 62 -3.35 -10.23 -19.32
C ALA A 62 -2.73 -8.85 -19.61
N LYS A 63 -3.53 -7.78 -19.56
CA LYS A 63 -3.01 -6.40 -19.65
C LYS A 63 -2.14 -6.03 -18.44
N ALA A 64 -2.57 -6.44 -17.25
CA ALA A 64 -1.81 -6.22 -16.02
C ALA A 64 -0.45 -6.93 -16.06
N ASP A 65 -0.40 -8.14 -16.61
CA ASP A 65 0.87 -8.85 -16.86
C ASP A 65 1.70 -8.17 -17.96
N ALA A 66 1.09 -7.57 -18.99
CA ALA A 66 1.83 -6.91 -20.06
C ALA A 66 2.37 -5.51 -19.71
N ALA A 67 1.86 -4.88 -18.66
CA ALA A 67 2.25 -3.54 -18.22
C ALA A 67 3.60 -3.54 -17.47
N ASP A 68 4.31 -2.41 -17.48
CA ASP A 68 5.52 -2.22 -16.67
C ASP A 68 5.18 -1.96 -15.19
N ALA A 69 4.01 -1.34 -14.94
CA ALA A 69 3.44 -1.17 -13.62
C ALA A 69 1.91 -0.99 -13.69
N ILE A 70 1.25 -1.24 -12.56
CA ILE A 70 -0.19 -1.08 -12.40
C ILE A 70 -0.46 -0.02 -11.32
N LEU A 71 -1.37 0.91 -11.60
CA LEU A 71 -1.95 1.80 -10.60
C LEU A 71 -3.39 1.40 -10.33
N LEU A 72 -3.74 1.13 -9.08
CA LEU A 72 -5.09 0.77 -8.67
C LEU A 72 -5.66 1.84 -7.73
N GLY A 73 -6.91 2.26 -7.97
CA GLY A 73 -7.59 3.27 -7.17
C GLY A 73 -8.16 2.67 -5.88
N ALA A 74 -9.34 2.07 -5.95
CA ALA A 74 -9.95 1.35 -4.82
C ALA A 74 -10.94 0.30 -5.33
N VAL A 75 -11.25 -0.71 -4.51
CA VAL A 75 -12.31 -1.70 -4.81
C VAL A 75 -13.28 -1.81 -3.65
N GLY A 76 -14.53 -2.16 -3.94
CA GLY A 76 -15.56 -2.43 -2.94
C GLY A 76 -16.66 -1.39 -2.84
N GLY A 77 -17.78 -1.78 -2.23
CA GLY A 77 -18.91 -0.90 -1.97
C GLY A 77 -20.17 -1.65 -1.54
N PRO A 78 -21.09 -1.00 -0.80
CA PRO A 78 -22.29 -1.65 -0.24
C PRO A 78 -23.17 -2.36 -1.27
N LYS A 79 -23.15 -1.89 -2.53
CA LYS A 79 -23.90 -2.48 -3.66
C LYS A 79 -23.61 -3.97 -3.84
N TRP A 80 -22.38 -4.42 -3.56
CA TRP A 80 -21.95 -5.79 -3.80
C TRP A 80 -21.87 -6.64 -2.52
N ASN A 81 -22.38 -6.17 -1.37
CA ASN A 81 -22.34 -6.95 -0.11
C ASN A 81 -23.10 -8.30 -0.19
N GLY A 82 -24.10 -8.39 -1.07
CA GLY A 82 -24.93 -9.58 -1.25
C GLY A 82 -24.42 -10.59 -2.29
N VAL A 83 -23.30 -10.31 -2.98
CA VAL A 83 -22.74 -11.25 -3.96
C VAL A 83 -22.05 -12.42 -3.25
N ALA A 84 -21.89 -13.56 -3.95
CA ALA A 84 -21.18 -14.71 -3.41
C ALA A 84 -19.73 -14.34 -3.03
N TYR A 85 -19.19 -15.01 -2.01
CA TYR A 85 -17.90 -14.64 -1.41
C TYR A 85 -16.76 -14.59 -2.45
N GLU A 86 -16.79 -15.50 -3.40
CA GLU A 86 -15.79 -15.72 -4.45
C GLU A 86 -15.82 -14.62 -5.53
N ILE A 87 -16.92 -13.89 -5.64
CA ILE A 87 -17.11 -12.85 -6.66
C ILE A 87 -17.19 -11.44 -6.08
N ARG A 88 -16.87 -11.27 -4.78
CA ARG A 88 -16.81 -9.94 -4.16
C ARG A 88 -15.75 -9.06 -4.83
N PRO A 89 -15.90 -7.72 -4.83
CA PRO A 89 -14.92 -6.81 -5.44
C PRO A 89 -13.47 -7.07 -5.01
N GLU A 90 -13.25 -7.36 -3.72
CA GLU A 90 -11.94 -7.62 -3.12
C GLU A 90 -11.28 -8.89 -3.70
N ALA A 91 -12.07 -9.86 -4.18
CA ALA A 91 -11.53 -11.06 -4.81
C ALA A 91 -10.75 -10.74 -6.10
N GLY A 92 -11.11 -9.66 -6.81
CA GLY A 92 -10.36 -9.17 -7.97
C GLY A 92 -8.97 -8.66 -7.60
N LEU A 93 -8.87 -7.89 -6.50
CA LEU A 93 -7.59 -7.39 -5.97
C LEU A 93 -6.71 -8.54 -5.46
N LEU A 94 -7.28 -9.47 -4.70
CA LEU A 94 -6.56 -10.65 -4.20
C LEU A 94 -6.04 -11.51 -5.36
N ARG A 95 -6.84 -11.67 -6.41
CA ARG A 95 -6.42 -12.38 -7.63
C ARG A 95 -5.26 -11.68 -8.34
N LEU A 96 -5.32 -10.36 -8.55
CA LEU A 96 -4.21 -9.59 -9.14
C LEU A 96 -2.91 -9.82 -8.36
N ARG A 97 -2.95 -9.68 -7.03
CA ARG A 97 -1.78 -9.86 -6.17
C ARG A 97 -1.21 -11.28 -6.25
N LYS A 98 -2.08 -12.30 -6.21
CA LYS A 98 -1.66 -13.71 -6.24
C LYS A 98 -1.13 -14.12 -7.61
N ASP A 99 -1.88 -13.86 -8.68
CA ASP A 99 -1.56 -14.32 -10.04
C ASP A 99 -0.30 -13.62 -10.60
N LEU A 100 -0.03 -12.37 -10.17
CA LEU A 100 1.20 -11.64 -10.52
C LEU A 100 2.35 -11.89 -9.52
N GLY A 101 2.15 -12.69 -8.47
CA GLY A 101 3.17 -13.01 -7.48
C GLY A 101 3.68 -11.82 -6.66
N LEU A 102 2.82 -10.84 -6.37
CA LEU A 102 3.15 -9.59 -5.68
C LEU A 102 3.26 -9.79 -4.16
N PHE A 103 4.33 -10.45 -3.71
CA PHE A 103 4.44 -10.91 -2.32
C PHE A 103 4.85 -9.83 -1.31
N ALA A 104 5.50 -8.74 -1.73
CA ALA A 104 6.04 -7.74 -0.81
C ALA A 104 5.20 -6.46 -0.85
N ASN A 105 4.39 -6.23 0.17
CA ASN A 105 3.64 -5.00 0.33
C ASN A 105 4.42 -4.00 1.18
N LEU A 106 4.68 -2.82 0.63
CA LEU A 106 5.37 -1.71 1.25
C LEU A 106 4.35 -0.62 1.59
N ARG A 107 4.26 -0.25 2.87
CA ARG A 107 3.37 0.80 3.38
C ARG A 107 4.18 1.79 4.22
N PRO A 108 4.66 2.90 3.64
CA PRO A 108 5.32 3.96 4.40
C PRO A 108 4.30 4.74 5.24
N ALA A 109 4.50 4.77 6.55
CA ALA A 109 3.76 5.62 7.48
C ALA A 109 4.62 6.84 7.84
N ILE A 110 4.39 7.95 7.13
CA ILE A 110 5.13 9.20 7.27
C ILE A 110 4.22 10.27 7.87
N CYS A 111 4.67 10.92 8.94
CA CYS A 111 3.98 12.09 9.48
C CYS A 111 4.65 13.38 8.98
N TYR A 112 3.98 14.06 8.05
CA TYR A 112 4.39 15.38 7.59
C TYR A 112 4.29 16.40 8.74
N PRO A 113 5.30 17.25 8.99
CA PRO A 113 5.24 18.23 10.09
C PRO A 113 4.01 19.14 10.06
N ALA A 114 3.51 19.45 8.85
CA ALA A 114 2.32 20.24 8.61
C ALA A 114 0.99 19.54 9.00
N LEU A 115 1.04 18.22 9.25
CA LEU A 115 -0.09 17.37 9.62
C LEU A 115 0.09 16.73 11.00
N ALA A 116 1.14 17.03 11.75
CA ALA A 116 1.37 16.40 13.05
C ALA A 116 0.22 16.66 14.04
N ASP A 117 -0.48 17.80 13.92
CA ASP A 117 -1.64 18.14 14.75
C ASP A 117 -2.96 17.51 14.25
N ALA A 118 -2.96 16.86 13.08
CA ALA A 118 -4.08 16.05 12.60
C ALA A 118 -4.09 14.63 13.23
N SER A 119 -2.98 14.20 13.84
CA SER A 119 -2.91 12.94 14.56
C SER A 119 -3.71 12.98 15.85
N ALA A 120 -4.31 11.84 16.22
CA ALA A 120 -4.89 11.64 17.54
C ALA A 120 -3.83 11.52 18.65
N LEU A 121 -2.56 11.31 18.28
CA LEU A 121 -1.44 11.26 19.22
C LEU A 121 -0.84 12.65 19.44
N LYS A 122 -0.18 12.81 20.60
CA LYS A 122 0.54 14.05 20.90
C LYS A 122 1.64 14.29 19.86
N ARG A 123 1.79 15.54 19.44
CA ARG A 123 2.74 15.97 18.41
C ARG A 123 4.15 15.39 18.61
N GLU A 124 4.68 15.42 19.83
CA GLU A 124 6.04 14.95 20.14
C GLU A 124 6.26 13.45 19.87
N LEU A 125 5.18 12.65 19.83
CA LEU A 125 5.24 11.22 19.54
C LEU A 125 5.29 10.93 18.03
N VAL A 126 4.63 11.76 17.21
CA VAL A 126 4.40 11.47 15.78
C VAL A 126 5.14 12.41 14.83
N GLU A 127 5.49 13.63 15.25
CA GLU A 127 6.28 14.53 14.42
C GLU A 127 7.63 13.89 14.07
N GLY A 128 7.92 13.83 12.76
CA GLY A 128 9.10 13.16 12.21
C GLY A 128 8.98 11.64 12.13
N LEU A 129 7.77 11.08 12.25
CA LEU A 129 7.55 9.64 12.04
C LEU A 129 7.84 9.27 10.58
N ASP A 130 8.64 8.22 10.40
CA ASP A 130 8.95 7.60 9.11
C ASP A 130 9.19 6.10 9.34
N ILE A 131 8.12 5.31 9.23
CA ILE A 131 8.17 3.85 9.34
C ILE A 131 7.87 3.25 7.97
N MET A 132 8.65 2.24 7.55
CA MET A 132 8.31 1.39 6.42
C MET A 132 7.76 0.05 6.92
N ILE A 133 6.50 -0.26 6.62
CA ILE A 133 5.94 -1.59 6.91
C ILE A 133 6.08 -2.47 5.67
N VAL A 134 6.65 -3.65 5.88
CA VAL A 134 6.89 -4.69 4.88
C VAL A 134 6.03 -5.90 5.25
N ARG A 135 4.89 -6.02 4.58
CA ARG A 135 3.89 -7.06 4.79
C ARG A 135 4.04 -8.15 3.72
N GLU A 136 4.09 -9.40 4.12
CA GLU A 136 3.90 -10.53 3.19
C GLU A 136 2.46 -10.52 2.67
N LEU A 137 2.24 -10.57 1.36
CA LEU A 137 0.95 -10.26 0.75
C LEU A 137 0.25 -11.42 0.05
N THR A 138 0.93 -12.56 -0.16
CA THR A 138 0.44 -13.66 -1.02
C THR A 138 0.30 -15.01 -0.32
N GLY A 139 0.67 -15.11 0.95
CA GLY A 139 0.54 -16.31 1.79
C GLY A 139 -0.25 -16.05 3.07
N GLY A 140 -0.05 -16.92 4.07
CA GLY A 140 -0.72 -16.84 5.36
C GLY A 140 -2.22 -17.17 5.29
N VAL A 141 -2.96 -16.79 6.33
CA VAL A 141 -4.39 -17.12 6.54
C VAL A 141 -5.32 -16.58 5.44
N TYR A 142 -4.86 -15.62 4.64
CA TYR A 142 -5.63 -15.06 3.53
C TYR A 142 -5.76 -16.06 2.38
N PHE A 143 -4.74 -16.91 2.18
CA PHE A 143 -4.65 -17.84 1.05
C PHE A 143 -4.49 -19.31 1.46
N GLY A 144 -4.33 -19.58 2.76
CA GLY A 144 -4.12 -20.93 3.28
C GLY A 144 -5.40 -21.77 3.28
N GLU A 145 -5.24 -23.01 2.85
CA GLU A 145 -6.30 -24.03 2.81
C GLU A 145 -6.03 -25.13 3.85
N PRO A 146 -7.09 -25.75 4.43
CA PRO A 146 -8.51 -25.52 4.15
C PRO A 146 -9.06 -24.20 4.69
N LYS A 147 -10.04 -23.64 3.97
CA LYS A 147 -10.86 -22.47 4.35
C LYS A 147 -12.35 -22.77 4.18
N GLU A 148 -13.04 -23.13 5.26
CA GLU A 148 -14.41 -23.65 5.15
C GLU A 148 -15.28 -23.44 6.39
N ILE A 149 -16.61 -23.43 6.19
CA ILE A 149 -17.61 -23.53 7.24
C ILE A 149 -18.39 -24.83 7.05
N THR A 150 -18.24 -25.76 7.98
CA THR A 150 -18.89 -27.08 7.98
C THR A 150 -20.01 -27.16 9.01
N THR A 151 -21.06 -27.94 8.71
CA THR A 151 -22.06 -28.34 9.71
C THR A 151 -21.57 -29.62 10.38
N LEU A 152 -21.48 -29.62 11.71
CA LEU A 152 -21.09 -30.76 12.52
C LEU A 152 -22.25 -31.75 12.69
N PRO A 153 -21.99 -33.01 13.12
CA PRO A 153 -23.05 -34.02 13.28
C PRO A 153 -24.19 -33.62 14.22
N ASP A 154 -23.93 -32.73 15.17
CA ASP A 154 -24.92 -32.20 16.12
C ASP A 154 -25.70 -30.99 15.58
N GLY A 155 -25.46 -30.58 14.33
CA GLY A 155 -26.08 -29.43 13.68
C GLY A 155 -25.36 -28.10 13.94
N SER A 156 -24.35 -28.05 14.83
CA SER A 156 -23.55 -26.84 15.07
C SER A 156 -22.61 -26.52 13.89
N LYS A 157 -22.01 -25.33 13.86
CA LYS A 157 -21.11 -24.88 12.78
C LYS A 157 -19.66 -24.83 13.26
N ARG A 158 -18.73 -25.29 12.41
CA ARG A 158 -17.29 -25.14 12.60
C ARG A 158 -16.70 -24.38 11.42
N ALA A 159 -15.98 -23.31 11.69
CA ALA A 159 -15.19 -22.56 10.72
C ALA A 159 -13.70 -22.91 10.86
N VAL A 160 -12.99 -22.99 9.73
CA VAL A 160 -11.54 -23.20 9.68
C VAL A 160 -10.95 -22.19 8.71
N ASP A 161 -9.88 -21.53 9.16
CA ASP A 161 -8.96 -20.73 8.35
C ASP A 161 -7.54 -21.17 8.67
N THR A 162 -6.70 -21.36 7.66
CA THR A 162 -5.38 -21.98 7.84
C THR A 162 -4.25 -20.97 7.72
N GLN A 163 -3.55 -20.65 8.82
CA GLN A 163 -2.30 -19.89 8.77
C GLN A 163 -1.12 -20.80 8.39
N VAL A 164 -0.60 -20.64 7.18
CA VAL A 164 0.51 -21.45 6.65
C VAL A 164 1.54 -20.58 5.93
N TYR A 165 2.81 -20.94 6.12
CA TYR A 165 3.96 -20.36 5.41
C TYR A 165 5.01 -21.44 5.17
N THR A 166 5.70 -21.33 4.04
CA THR A 166 6.92 -22.07 3.72
C THR A 166 8.16 -21.22 4.00
N THR A 167 9.31 -21.86 4.18
CA THR A 167 10.59 -21.17 4.37
C THR A 167 10.85 -20.14 3.27
N ALA A 168 10.68 -20.52 2.00
CA ALA A 168 10.94 -19.64 0.86
C ALA A 168 10.04 -18.39 0.84
N GLU A 169 8.79 -18.50 1.31
CA GLU A 169 7.89 -17.34 1.40
C GLU A 169 8.34 -16.33 2.46
N ILE A 170 8.91 -16.81 3.56
CA ILE A 170 9.44 -15.98 4.64
C ILE A 170 10.80 -15.40 4.25
N GLU A 171 11.67 -16.18 3.62
CA GLU A 171 12.99 -15.73 3.17
C GLU A 171 12.87 -14.54 2.20
N ARG A 172 12.02 -14.67 1.17
CA ARG A 172 11.89 -13.61 0.15
C ARG A 172 11.43 -12.28 0.71
N ILE A 173 10.52 -12.28 1.69
CA ILE A 173 10.03 -11.03 2.32
C ILE A 173 11.04 -10.47 3.32
N ALA A 174 11.77 -11.34 4.03
CA ALA A 174 12.85 -10.93 4.91
C ALA A 174 13.97 -10.21 4.14
N HIS A 175 14.37 -10.75 2.98
CA HIS A 175 15.34 -10.08 2.10
C HIS A 175 14.89 -8.67 1.70
N VAL A 176 13.62 -8.51 1.29
CA VAL A 176 13.08 -7.18 0.97
C VAL A 176 13.17 -6.23 2.16
N ALA A 177 12.83 -6.67 3.36
CA ALA A 177 12.90 -5.83 4.56
C ALA A 177 14.34 -5.41 4.89
N PHE A 178 15.30 -6.32 4.86
CA PHE A 178 16.70 -5.99 5.12
C PHE A 178 17.31 -5.09 4.02
N ASP A 179 17.02 -5.35 2.76
CA ASP A 179 17.49 -4.53 1.63
C ASP A 179 16.95 -3.09 1.72
N LEU A 180 15.71 -2.92 2.21
CA LEU A 180 15.13 -1.61 2.49
C LEU A 180 15.78 -0.94 3.69
N ALA A 181 16.00 -1.67 4.79
CA ALA A 181 16.63 -1.13 5.99
C ALA A 181 18.06 -0.65 5.72
N ALA A 182 18.81 -1.33 4.84
CA ALA A 182 20.15 -0.94 4.41
C ALA A 182 20.19 0.43 3.69
N LYS A 183 19.06 0.87 3.11
CA LYS A 183 18.89 2.18 2.48
C LYS A 183 18.26 3.23 3.42
N ARG A 184 17.99 2.84 4.67
CA ARG A 184 17.33 3.65 5.70
C ARG A 184 18.24 3.73 6.93
N SER A 185 17.70 3.66 8.15
CA SER A 185 18.50 3.77 9.38
C SER A 185 19.19 2.46 9.79
N GLY A 186 19.06 1.39 9.00
CA GLY A 186 19.72 0.11 9.26
C GLY A 186 19.07 -0.70 10.38
N ARG A 187 17.77 -0.55 10.63
CA ARG A 187 17.06 -1.23 11.72
C ARG A 187 15.80 -1.95 11.22
N VAL A 188 15.64 -3.21 11.60
CA VAL A 188 14.48 -4.06 11.28
C VAL A 188 13.86 -4.59 12.56
N ALA A 189 12.55 -4.40 12.70
CA ALA A 189 11.71 -5.10 13.67
C ALA A 189 10.90 -6.19 12.95
N SER A 190 11.12 -7.45 13.32
CA SER A 190 10.25 -8.56 12.92
C SER A 190 9.10 -8.67 13.90
N ALA A 191 7.86 -8.60 13.40
CA ALA A 191 6.67 -8.77 14.22
C ALA A 191 5.97 -10.12 13.93
N GLU A 192 5.78 -10.93 14.97
CA GLU A 192 5.21 -12.27 14.83
C GLU A 192 4.55 -12.75 16.14
N LYS A 193 3.95 -13.94 16.14
CA LYS A 193 3.38 -14.56 17.35
C LYS A 193 4.02 -15.90 17.71
N HIS A 194 5.35 -15.93 17.75
CA HIS A 194 6.15 -17.15 17.96
C HIS A 194 5.95 -17.82 19.33
N ASN A 195 5.39 -17.12 20.33
CA ASN A 195 5.08 -17.71 21.63
C ASN A 195 3.79 -18.56 21.64
N VAL A 196 3.00 -18.54 20.56
CA VAL A 196 1.75 -19.30 20.43
C VAL A 196 1.70 -20.08 19.12
N MET A 197 2.10 -19.46 18.01
CA MET A 197 1.88 -19.99 16.66
C MET A 197 3.13 -20.68 16.12
N LYS A 198 2.99 -21.91 15.60
CA LYS A 198 4.08 -22.64 14.94
C LYS A 198 4.58 -21.93 13.68
N SER A 199 3.69 -21.32 12.90
CA SER A 199 4.06 -20.44 11.79
C SER A 199 4.88 -19.24 12.27
N GLY A 200 4.56 -18.68 13.44
CA GLY A 200 5.35 -17.63 14.08
C GLY A 200 6.73 -18.11 14.55
N VAL A 201 6.85 -19.36 15.03
CA VAL A 201 8.16 -19.96 15.36
C VAL A 201 9.02 -20.07 14.11
N LEU A 202 8.48 -20.65 13.03
CA LEU A 202 9.19 -20.78 11.75
C LEU A 202 9.58 -19.40 11.19
N TRP A 203 8.69 -18.41 11.30
CA TRP A 203 8.97 -17.02 10.90
C TRP A 203 10.20 -16.48 11.61
N LYS A 204 10.21 -16.57 12.95
CA LYS A 204 11.34 -16.10 13.77
C LYS A 204 12.65 -16.79 13.37
N GLU A 205 12.62 -18.11 13.19
CA GLU A 205 13.79 -18.91 12.81
C GLU A 205 14.36 -18.46 11.46
N VAL A 206 13.51 -18.38 10.43
CA VAL A 206 13.92 -18.04 9.07
C VAL A 206 14.41 -16.60 8.96
N VAL A 207 13.72 -15.63 9.56
CA VAL A 207 14.16 -14.22 9.56
C VAL A 207 15.52 -14.08 10.25
N THR A 208 15.74 -14.79 11.35
CA THR A 208 17.04 -14.82 12.06
C THR A 208 18.14 -15.44 11.20
N GLU A 209 17.85 -16.53 10.49
CA GLU A 209 18.79 -17.21 9.61
C GLU A 209 19.21 -16.34 8.41
N VAL A 210 18.24 -15.69 7.76
CA VAL A 210 18.49 -14.76 6.65
C VAL A 210 19.34 -13.58 7.13
N HIS A 211 19.02 -13.02 8.30
CA HIS A 211 19.80 -11.95 8.92
C HIS A 211 21.25 -12.35 9.13
N ALA A 212 21.48 -13.48 9.81
CA ALA A 212 22.82 -13.95 10.15
C ALA A 212 23.68 -14.25 8.91
N ARG A 213 23.08 -14.76 7.83
CA ARG A 213 23.81 -15.13 6.61
C ARG A 213 24.09 -13.97 5.68
N HIS A 214 23.17 -13.01 5.57
CA HIS A 214 23.18 -12.04 4.48
C HIS A 214 23.22 -10.58 4.95
N HIS A 215 22.77 -10.30 6.18
CA HIS A 215 22.48 -8.93 6.64
C HIS A 215 23.00 -8.63 8.05
N ALA A 216 24.12 -9.23 8.44
CA ALA A 216 24.69 -9.11 9.79
C ALA A 216 25.02 -7.66 10.23
N GLY A 217 25.10 -6.72 9.29
CA GLY A 217 25.30 -5.28 9.55
C GLY A 217 24.01 -4.50 9.86
N ILE A 218 22.83 -5.12 9.76
CA ILE A 218 21.54 -4.51 10.07
C ILE A 218 21.14 -4.88 11.50
N GLU A 219 20.63 -3.93 12.27
CA GLU A 219 20.05 -4.23 13.60
C GLU A 219 18.74 -5.00 13.42
N LEU A 220 18.62 -6.17 14.06
CA LEU A 220 17.39 -6.97 14.06
C LEU A 220 16.85 -7.09 15.48
N GLU A 221 15.59 -6.70 15.67
CA GLU A 221 14.81 -7.04 16.84
C GLU A 221 13.61 -7.92 16.47
N HIS A 222 13.21 -8.80 17.38
CA HIS A 222 11.97 -9.57 17.26
C HIS A 222 10.98 -9.08 18.31
N VAL A 223 9.76 -8.77 17.89
CA VAL A 223 8.70 -8.23 18.73
C VAL A 223 7.43 -9.06 18.54
N LEU A 224 6.72 -9.34 19.64
CA LEU A 224 5.42 -9.99 19.51
C LEU A 224 4.41 -9.02 18.88
N ALA A 225 3.60 -9.49 17.93
CA ALA A 225 2.68 -8.65 17.15
C ALA A 225 1.74 -7.79 18.02
N ASP A 226 1.29 -8.30 19.16
CA ASP A 226 0.50 -7.54 20.15
C ASP A 226 1.31 -6.46 20.86
N ASN A 227 2.54 -6.76 21.31
CA ASN A 227 3.44 -5.73 21.84
C ASN A 227 3.79 -4.69 20.76
N CYS A 228 3.98 -5.11 19.51
CA CYS A 228 4.23 -4.22 18.39
C CYS A 228 3.10 -3.20 18.20
N ALA A 229 1.84 -3.65 18.27
CA ALA A 229 0.68 -2.76 18.24
C ALA A 229 0.70 -1.74 19.40
N MET A 230 1.06 -2.16 20.61
CA MET A 230 1.22 -1.24 21.75
C MET A 230 2.37 -0.24 21.52
N GLN A 231 3.49 -0.69 20.96
CA GLN A 231 4.67 0.14 20.71
C GLN A 231 4.43 1.19 19.62
N LEU A 232 3.64 0.88 18.59
CA LEU A 232 3.18 1.84 17.58
C LEU A 232 2.41 3.01 18.20
N VAL A 233 1.67 2.79 19.28
CA VAL A 233 0.99 3.88 20.00
C VAL A 233 1.93 4.58 20.98
N ARG A 234 2.74 3.80 21.71
CA ARG A 234 3.53 4.31 22.84
C ARG A 234 4.76 5.10 22.40
N ARG A 235 5.53 4.59 21.45
CA ARG A 235 6.82 5.12 20.97
C ARG A 235 7.04 4.73 19.50
N PRO A 236 6.21 5.20 18.55
CA PRO A 236 6.27 4.74 17.16
C PRO A 236 7.62 5.00 16.47
N LYS A 237 8.27 6.13 16.76
CA LYS A 237 9.58 6.52 16.19
C LYS A 237 10.75 5.57 16.52
N GLN A 238 10.53 4.54 17.35
CA GLN A 238 11.55 3.51 17.56
C GLN A 238 11.75 2.62 16.33
N PHE A 239 10.68 2.42 15.54
CA PHE A 239 10.70 1.58 14.35
C PHE A 239 11.25 2.32 13.13
N ASP A 240 11.95 1.58 12.27
CA ASP A 240 12.39 2.02 10.94
C ASP A 240 11.73 1.15 9.88
N VAL A 241 12.15 -0.11 9.75
CA VAL A 241 11.49 -1.12 8.91
C VAL A 241 10.82 -2.15 9.81
N LEU A 242 9.52 -2.40 9.62
CA LEU A 242 8.77 -3.42 10.33
C LEU A 242 8.35 -4.50 9.33
N VAL A 243 8.82 -5.73 9.52
CA VAL A 243 8.48 -6.88 8.66
C VAL A 243 7.58 -7.87 9.38
N THR A 244 6.54 -8.34 8.70
CA THR A 244 5.52 -9.20 9.34
C THR A 244 4.72 -10.00 8.30
N ASP A 245 3.98 -11.00 8.79
CA ASP A 245 3.07 -11.81 7.98
C ASP A 245 1.86 -11.01 7.44
N ASN A 246 1.03 -11.68 6.64
CA ASN A 246 -0.09 -11.06 5.95
C ASN A 246 -1.15 -10.47 6.90
N LEU A 247 -1.59 -11.22 7.91
CA LEU A 247 -2.66 -10.80 8.82
C LEU A 247 -2.17 -9.69 9.76
N PHE A 248 -1.03 -9.89 10.40
CA PHE A 248 -0.47 -8.88 11.30
C PHE A 248 -0.02 -7.64 10.54
N GLY A 249 0.49 -7.80 9.31
CA GLY A 249 0.82 -6.69 8.43
C GLY A 249 -0.39 -5.85 8.06
N ASP A 250 -1.55 -6.48 7.80
CA ASP A 250 -2.80 -5.75 7.58
C ASP A 250 -3.12 -4.85 8.76
N VAL A 251 -3.24 -5.44 9.96
CA VAL A 251 -3.63 -4.74 11.18
C VAL A 251 -2.61 -3.69 11.60
N LEU A 252 -1.32 -4.04 11.66
CA LEU A 252 -0.27 -3.13 12.13
C LEU A 252 -0.07 -1.96 11.17
N SER A 253 -0.24 -2.17 9.86
CA SER A 253 -0.15 -1.09 8.89
C SER A 253 -1.32 -0.13 8.96
N ASP A 254 -2.54 -0.61 9.22
CA ASP A 254 -3.71 0.24 9.46
C ASP A 254 -3.61 0.99 10.81
N VAL A 255 -2.93 0.42 11.81
CA VAL A 255 -2.60 1.16 13.04
C VAL A 255 -1.58 2.27 12.74
N ALA A 256 -0.46 1.94 12.07
CA ALA A 256 0.58 2.90 11.73
C ALA A 256 0.05 4.02 10.84
N ALA A 257 -0.88 3.69 9.96
CA ALA A 257 -1.63 4.61 9.15
C ALA A 257 -2.33 5.70 9.96
N MET A 258 -3.06 5.28 10.99
CA MET A 258 -3.82 6.22 11.82
C MET A 258 -2.92 7.08 12.71
N LEU A 259 -1.68 6.67 12.97
CA LEU A 259 -0.71 7.50 13.70
C LEU A 259 -0.39 8.81 12.96
N THR A 260 -0.45 8.81 11.62
CA THR A 260 -0.13 10.00 10.81
C THR A 260 -1.32 10.96 10.68
N GLY A 261 -2.51 10.56 11.16
CA GLY A 261 -3.72 11.38 11.23
C GLY A 261 -4.75 11.12 10.12
N SER A 262 -4.37 10.54 8.98
CA SER A 262 -5.33 10.16 7.94
C SER A 262 -4.86 8.98 7.10
N LEU A 263 -5.77 8.01 6.90
CA LEU A 263 -5.62 6.93 5.92
C LEU A 263 -5.45 7.47 4.48
N GLY A 264 -6.00 8.65 4.19
CA GLY A 264 -5.91 9.35 2.90
C GLY A 264 -4.49 9.79 2.50
N MET A 265 -3.51 9.59 3.38
CA MET A 265 -2.12 10.02 3.20
C MET A 265 -1.16 8.89 2.84
N LEU A 266 -1.61 7.64 2.80
CA LEU A 266 -0.72 6.49 2.78
C LEU A 266 -0.70 5.80 1.43
N PRO A 267 0.39 5.95 0.68
CA PRO A 267 0.60 5.17 -0.51
C PRO A 267 0.99 3.74 -0.15
N SER A 268 0.91 2.84 -1.13
CA SER A 268 1.49 1.51 -0.99
C SER A 268 2.02 0.96 -2.31
N ALA A 269 2.94 0.00 -2.21
CA ALA A 269 3.46 -0.75 -3.33
C ALA A 269 3.39 -2.25 -3.03
N SER A 270 2.90 -3.04 -3.97
CA SER A 270 2.88 -4.49 -3.94
C SER A 270 3.85 -5.00 -5.02
N LEU A 271 4.99 -5.52 -4.59
CA LEU A 271 6.12 -5.86 -5.45
C LEU A 271 6.27 -7.38 -5.60
N GLY A 272 6.46 -7.82 -6.84
CA GLY A 272 6.89 -9.18 -7.15
C GLY A 272 8.41 -9.36 -7.04
N ALA A 273 8.85 -10.58 -7.35
CA ALA A 273 10.27 -10.90 -7.42
C ALA A 273 10.94 -10.15 -8.58
N VAL A 274 12.22 -9.83 -8.39
CA VAL A 274 13.06 -9.30 -9.47
C VAL A 274 13.39 -10.43 -10.44
N ASP A 275 13.12 -10.22 -11.72
CA ASP A 275 13.45 -11.16 -12.78
C ASP A 275 14.91 -11.01 -13.23
N ALA A 276 15.35 -11.87 -14.15
CA ALA A 276 16.72 -11.89 -14.66
C ALA A 276 17.13 -10.59 -15.41
N ARG A 277 16.17 -9.73 -15.78
CA ARG A 277 16.41 -8.45 -16.45
C ARG A 277 16.49 -7.29 -15.47
N GLY A 278 16.32 -7.55 -14.17
CA GLY A 278 16.27 -6.51 -13.13
C GLY A 278 14.92 -5.82 -13.02
N THR A 279 13.89 -6.29 -13.74
CA THR A 279 12.52 -5.78 -13.68
C THR A 279 11.67 -6.62 -12.72
N ARG A 280 10.50 -6.12 -12.33
CA ARG A 280 9.55 -6.86 -11.49
C ARG A 280 8.13 -6.48 -11.85
N LYS A 281 7.17 -7.37 -11.59
CA LYS A 281 5.75 -6.99 -11.56
C LYS A 281 5.50 -6.13 -10.33
N ALA A 282 4.67 -5.10 -10.48
CA ALA A 282 4.34 -4.21 -9.39
C ALA A 282 2.94 -3.60 -9.56
N LEU A 283 2.26 -3.45 -8.43
CA LEU A 283 0.98 -2.74 -8.31
C LEU A 283 1.11 -1.68 -7.22
N TYR A 284 0.66 -0.47 -7.49
CA TYR A 284 0.68 0.63 -6.53
C TYR A 284 -0.75 1.13 -6.31
N GLU A 285 -1.11 1.31 -5.04
CA GLU A 285 -2.47 1.64 -4.63
C GLU A 285 -2.44 2.39 -3.29
N PRO A 286 -3.39 3.31 -3.06
CA PRO A 286 -3.56 3.90 -1.74
C PRO A 286 -4.08 2.84 -0.76
N VAL A 287 -3.78 3.00 0.52
CA VAL A 287 -4.27 2.06 1.56
C VAL A 287 -5.77 2.27 1.86
N HIS A 288 -6.31 3.47 1.62
CA HIS A 288 -7.70 3.76 1.91
C HIS A 288 -8.68 2.96 1.03
N GLY A 289 -9.87 2.68 1.57
CA GLY A 289 -10.95 2.03 0.82
C GLY A 289 -11.62 2.94 -0.22
N SER A 290 -12.73 2.45 -0.77
CA SER A 290 -13.47 3.13 -1.85
C SER A 290 -14.36 4.30 -1.40
N ALA A 291 -14.52 4.53 -0.09
CA ALA A 291 -15.28 5.64 0.49
C ALA A 291 -16.58 6.01 -0.29
N PRO A 292 -17.51 5.06 -0.46
CA PRO A 292 -18.67 5.20 -1.36
C PRO A 292 -19.64 6.31 -0.94
N ASP A 293 -19.59 6.74 0.32
CA ASP A 293 -20.36 7.83 0.90
C ASP A 293 -19.95 9.22 0.39
N ILE A 294 -18.73 9.38 -0.10
CA ILE A 294 -18.21 10.63 -0.68
C ILE A 294 -17.89 10.54 -2.18
N ALA A 295 -18.15 9.39 -2.80
CA ALA A 295 -17.92 9.19 -4.23
C ALA A 295 -18.70 10.19 -5.09
N GLY A 296 -18.02 10.79 -6.07
CA GLY A 296 -18.53 11.78 -7.00
C GLY A 296 -18.73 13.18 -6.41
N GLN A 297 -18.21 13.44 -5.20
CA GLN A 297 -18.43 14.72 -4.50
C GLN A 297 -17.21 15.65 -4.51
N ASP A 298 -16.10 15.28 -5.17
CA ASP A 298 -14.86 16.07 -5.20
C ASP A 298 -14.30 16.32 -3.78
N LYS A 299 -14.45 15.34 -2.88
CA LYS A 299 -14.03 15.40 -1.46
C LYS A 299 -12.89 14.44 -1.10
N ALA A 300 -12.59 13.49 -1.98
CA ALA A 300 -11.56 12.49 -1.76
C ALA A 300 -10.17 13.13 -1.66
N ASN A 301 -9.30 12.53 -0.84
CA ASN A 301 -7.91 12.95 -0.76
C ASN A 301 -7.07 12.21 -1.81
N PRO A 302 -6.52 12.89 -2.84
CA PRO A 302 -5.74 12.22 -3.87
C PRO A 302 -4.28 11.94 -3.45
N ILE A 303 -3.84 12.41 -2.26
CA ILE A 303 -2.42 12.38 -1.87
C ILE A 303 -1.89 10.95 -1.78
N ALA A 304 -2.60 10.01 -1.15
CA ALA A 304 -2.17 8.61 -1.10
C ALA A 304 -1.99 7.99 -2.50
N MET A 305 -2.89 8.31 -3.42
CA MET A 305 -2.81 7.82 -4.80
C MET A 305 -1.63 8.45 -5.56
N ILE A 306 -1.38 9.75 -5.39
CA ILE A 306 -0.22 10.44 -5.97
C ILE A 306 1.10 9.96 -5.35
N GLY A 307 1.14 9.72 -4.04
CA GLY A 307 2.29 9.08 -3.39
C GLY A 307 2.53 7.66 -3.90
N SER A 308 1.47 6.94 -4.30
CA SER A 308 1.59 5.62 -4.92
C SER A 308 2.22 5.71 -6.31
N LEU A 309 1.93 6.78 -7.07
CA LEU A 309 2.69 7.11 -8.27
C LEU A 309 4.16 7.42 -7.96
N ALA A 310 4.48 8.16 -6.89
CA ALA A 310 5.88 8.41 -6.50
C ALA A 310 6.63 7.10 -6.18
N MET A 311 5.97 6.17 -5.46
CA MET A 311 6.50 4.82 -5.26
C MET A 311 6.69 4.07 -6.60
N CYS A 312 5.77 4.23 -7.55
CA CYS A 312 5.87 3.64 -8.89
C CYS A 312 7.10 4.13 -9.67
N LEU A 313 7.31 5.44 -9.69
CA LEU A 313 8.51 6.06 -10.26
C LEU A 313 9.79 5.47 -9.66
N ARG A 314 9.83 5.31 -8.33
CA ARG A 314 11.00 4.81 -7.60
C ARG A 314 11.26 3.32 -7.80
N TYR A 315 10.25 2.48 -7.65
CA TYR A 315 10.42 1.03 -7.52
C TYR A 315 10.24 0.26 -8.83
N SER A 316 9.50 0.81 -9.81
CA SER A 316 9.34 0.18 -11.13
C SER A 316 10.23 0.81 -12.20
N PHE A 317 10.37 2.14 -12.19
CA PHE A 317 11.04 2.86 -13.29
C PHE A 317 12.46 3.35 -12.95
N GLY A 318 12.90 3.21 -11.70
CA GLY A 318 14.21 3.70 -11.26
C GLY A 318 14.35 5.23 -11.31
N LEU A 319 13.24 5.96 -11.41
CA LEU A 319 13.18 7.41 -11.50
C LEU A 319 13.11 8.04 -10.10
N GLY A 320 14.14 7.77 -9.28
CA GLY A 320 14.20 8.22 -7.89
C GLY A 320 14.11 9.74 -7.74
N GLU A 321 14.81 10.50 -8.57
CA GLU A 321 14.77 11.96 -8.54
C GLU A 321 13.37 12.52 -8.86
N ALA A 322 12.68 11.95 -9.86
CA ALA A 322 11.31 12.35 -10.18
C ALA A 322 10.34 11.99 -9.04
N ALA A 323 10.54 10.84 -8.38
CA ALA A 323 9.76 10.46 -7.20
C ALA A 323 9.98 11.47 -6.05
N ASP A 324 11.25 11.84 -5.77
CA ASP A 324 11.59 12.83 -4.74
C ASP A 324 10.96 14.21 -5.02
N LEU A 325 10.86 14.60 -6.29
CA LEU A 325 10.18 15.84 -6.70
C LEU A 325 8.66 15.78 -6.46
N VAL A 326 8.01 14.63 -6.72
CA VAL A 326 6.58 14.42 -6.41
C VAL A 326 6.34 14.45 -4.89
N ASP A 327 7.16 13.73 -4.11
CA ASP A 327 7.10 13.72 -2.64
C ASP A 327 7.32 15.14 -2.07
N GLY A 328 8.26 15.88 -2.65
CA GLY A 328 8.52 17.28 -2.34
C GLY A 328 7.35 18.20 -2.68
N ALA A 329 6.65 17.96 -3.80
CA ALA A 329 5.48 18.73 -4.21
C ALA A 329 4.28 18.50 -3.27
N ILE A 330 4.05 17.26 -2.83
CA ILE A 330 3.07 16.95 -1.76
C ILE A 330 3.42 17.72 -0.48
N THR A 331 4.69 17.65 -0.07
CA THR A 331 5.17 18.34 1.13
C THR A 331 4.97 19.86 1.03
N ALA A 332 5.25 20.46 -0.13
CA ALA A 332 5.06 21.89 -0.37
C ALA A 332 3.59 22.30 -0.32
N ALA A 333 2.71 21.54 -0.99
CA ALA A 333 1.27 21.81 -0.97
C ALA A 333 0.73 21.80 0.47
N LEU A 334 1.13 20.81 1.27
CA LEU A 334 0.75 20.73 2.68
C LEU A 334 1.35 21.87 3.51
N ALA A 335 2.61 22.25 3.29
CA ALA A 335 3.23 23.39 3.96
C ALA A 335 2.54 24.73 3.59
N GLY A 336 2.03 24.85 2.36
CA GLY A 336 1.22 25.98 1.89
C GLY A 336 -0.23 26.00 2.41
N GLY A 337 -0.60 25.05 3.27
CA GLY A 337 -1.92 24.99 3.90
C GLY A 337 -3.00 24.28 3.08
N ALA A 338 -2.65 23.60 1.98
CA ALA A 338 -3.61 22.80 1.22
C ALA A 338 -4.11 21.64 2.08
N ARG A 339 -5.43 21.51 2.26
CA ARG A 339 -6.05 20.40 3.01
C ARG A 339 -7.29 19.92 2.29
N THR A 340 -7.46 18.61 2.14
CA THR A 340 -8.77 18.00 1.86
C THR A 340 -9.54 17.79 3.16
N ALA A 341 -10.81 17.42 3.06
CA ALA A 341 -11.73 17.38 4.22
C ALA A 341 -11.25 16.46 5.36
N ASP A 342 -10.58 15.36 5.03
CA ASP A 342 -10.07 14.34 5.97
C ASP A 342 -8.86 14.80 6.80
N ILE A 343 -8.11 15.81 6.32
CA ILE A 343 -6.90 16.34 6.99
C ILE A 343 -7.05 17.81 7.40
N ALA A 344 -8.22 18.41 7.19
CA ALA A 344 -8.48 19.79 7.55
C ALA A 344 -8.71 19.94 9.06
N GLY A 345 -7.87 20.77 9.71
CA GLY A 345 -8.11 21.21 11.08
C GLY A 345 -9.08 22.40 11.14
N GLU A 346 -9.49 22.77 12.35
CA GLU A 346 -10.34 23.94 12.57
C GLU A 346 -9.73 25.21 11.93
N GLY A 347 -10.55 25.95 11.16
CA GLY A 347 -10.12 27.17 10.44
C GLY A 347 -9.32 26.92 9.15
N SER A 348 -9.03 25.67 8.78
CA SER A 348 -8.34 25.36 7.52
C SER A 348 -9.23 25.63 6.30
N LYS A 349 -8.64 26.10 5.20
CA LYS A 349 -9.31 26.12 3.90
C LYS A 349 -9.36 24.70 3.34
N VAL A 350 -10.57 24.20 3.12
CA VAL A 350 -10.79 22.86 2.54
C VAL A 350 -10.78 22.95 1.01
N LEU A 351 -9.94 22.14 0.38
CA LEU A 351 -9.88 21.90 -1.06
C LEU A 351 -10.64 20.64 -1.42
N GLY A 352 -11.18 20.61 -2.65
CA GLY A 352 -11.67 19.38 -3.24
C GLY A 352 -10.55 18.53 -3.85
N THR A 353 -10.88 17.31 -4.27
CA THR A 353 -9.95 16.34 -4.87
C THR A 353 -9.14 16.97 -6.01
N ARG A 354 -9.83 17.58 -6.97
CA ARG A 354 -9.20 18.18 -8.16
C ARG A 354 -8.27 19.34 -7.81
N ALA A 355 -8.73 20.22 -6.92
CA ALA A 355 -7.94 21.38 -6.51
C ALA A 355 -6.66 20.98 -5.76
N MET A 356 -6.71 19.91 -4.95
CA MET A 356 -5.53 19.35 -4.31
C MET A 356 -4.53 18.80 -5.34
N ALA A 357 -5.00 17.99 -6.30
CA ALA A 357 -4.13 17.44 -7.35
C ALA A 357 -3.48 18.53 -8.21
N GLU A 358 -4.22 19.57 -8.60
CA GLU A 358 -3.67 20.72 -9.33
C GLU A 358 -2.65 21.50 -8.52
N THR A 359 -2.87 21.66 -7.21
CA THR A 359 -1.91 22.31 -6.31
C THR A 359 -0.59 21.54 -6.29
N ILE A 360 -0.66 20.21 -6.14
CA ILE A 360 0.53 19.35 -6.15
C ILE A 360 1.23 19.39 -7.52
N ALA A 361 0.48 19.35 -8.61
CA ALA A 361 1.04 19.43 -9.96
C ALA A 361 1.70 20.79 -10.24
N ALA A 362 1.16 21.90 -9.71
CA ALA A 362 1.80 23.20 -9.79
C ALA A 362 3.12 23.24 -9.01
N GLU A 363 3.14 22.73 -7.77
CA GLU A 363 4.36 22.63 -6.96
C GLU A 363 5.43 21.76 -7.65
N LEU A 364 5.03 20.66 -8.29
CA LEU A 364 5.93 19.81 -9.07
C LEU A 364 6.58 20.59 -10.22
N ARG A 365 5.81 21.35 -11.00
CA ARG A 365 6.33 22.18 -12.10
C ARG A 365 7.32 23.22 -11.60
N THR A 366 7.01 23.88 -10.48
CA THR A 366 7.92 24.87 -9.87
C THR A 366 9.22 24.23 -9.39
N ARG A 367 9.18 23.02 -8.84
CA ARG A 367 10.36 22.30 -8.36
C ARG A 367 11.22 21.71 -9.48
N ALA A 368 10.65 21.48 -10.64
CA ALA A 368 11.33 20.95 -11.81
C ALA A 368 11.97 22.04 -12.72
N ALA A 369 11.61 23.31 -12.50
CA ALA A 369 12.12 24.46 -13.25
C ALA A 369 13.48 24.94 -12.73
#